data_AF-A0A9Q1CLD3-F1
#
_entry.id   AF-A0A9Q1CLD3-F1
#
_cell.length_a   1.000
_cell.length_b   1.000
_cell.length_c   1.000
_cell.angle_alpha   90.00
_cell.angle_beta   90.00
_cell.angle_gamma   90.00
#
_symmetry.space_group_name_H-M   'P 1'
#
loop_
_entity.id
_entity.type
_entity.pdbx_description
1 polymer ?
#
loop_
_entity_poly.entity_id
_entity_poly.type
_entity_poly.pdbx_seq_one_letter_code
_entity_poly.pdbx_strand_id
1 'polypeptide(L)' 'MKGPDLLNNLLGVLLRFRQYEMAACGDISKMYHRVLIPEIDQHVHRFLWRDLDIERPPDVYIKTVLTFW' A
#
# COMPACT_ATOMS: atom_id res chain seq x y z
N MET A 1 16.92 -4.93 15.65
CA MET A 1 15.77 -5.63 16.26
C MET A 1 14.64 -5.64 15.24
N LYS A 2 14.05 -6.81 14.94
CA LYS A 2 12.88 -6.91 14.07
C LYS A 2 11.65 -6.51 14.90
N GLY A 3 10.77 -5.65 14.38
CA GLY A 3 9.54 -5.28 15.07
C GLY A 3 8.59 -6.48 15.27
N PRO A 4 7.58 -6.36 16.14
CA PRO A 4 6.59 -7.42 16.33
C PRO A 4 5.84 -7.70 15.02
N ASP A 5 5.53 -8.97 14.76
CA ASP A 5 4.65 -9.33 13.66
C ASP A 5 3.22 -8.93 14.03
N LEU A 6 2.68 -7.97 13.27
CA LEU A 6 1.31 -7.46 13.44
C LEU A 6 0.32 -8.16 12.52
N LEU A 7 0.78 -9.08 11.66
CA LEU A 7 -0.08 -9.81 10.75
C LEU A 7 -0.83 -10.93 11.48
N ASN A 8 -2.07 -11.15 11.06
CA ASN A 8 -2.81 -12.33 11.49
C ASN A 8 -2.11 -13.59 10.99
N ASN A 9 -1.95 -14.58 11.87
CA ASN A 9 -1.44 -15.89 11.47
C ASN A 9 -2.32 -16.49 10.35
N LEU A 10 -1.71 -16.80 9.21
CA LEU A 10 -2.40 -17.32 8.03
C LEU A 10 -3.18 -18.62 8.31
N LEU A 11 -2.60 -19.55 9.08
CA LEU A 11 -3.29 -20.79 9.47
C LEU A 11 -4.53 -20.48 10.30
N GLY A 12 -4.42 -19.53 11.24
CA GLY A 12 -5.56 -19.08 12.05
C GLY A 12 -6.66 -18.44 11.21
N VAL A 13 -6.31 -17.67 10.18
CA VAL A 13 -7.27 -17.09 9.23
C VAL A 13 -7.97 -18.20 8.44
N LEU A 14 -7.22 -19.17 7.90
CA LEU A 14 -7.77 -20.27 7.10
C LEU A 14 -8.68 -21.20 7.91
N LEU A 15 -8.35 -21.46 9.18
CA LEU A 15 -9.20 -22.27 10.06
C LEU A 15 -10.53 -21.57 10.34
N ARG A 16 -10.53 -20.26 10.65
CA ARG A 16 -11.77 -19.50 10.87
C ARG A 16 -12.62 -19.37 9.62
N PHE A 17 -12.00 -19.22 8.45
CA PHE A 17 -12.71 -19.18 7.17
C PHE A 17 -13.50 -20.48 6.89
N ARG A 18 -13.07 -21.61 7.46
CA ARG A 18 -13.75 -22.91 7.33
C ARG A 18 -14.75 -23.24 8.45
N GLN A 19 -14.92 -22.37 9.45
CA GLN A 19 -15.80 -22.65 10.59
C GLN A 19 -17.29 -22.61 10.25
N TYR A 20 -17.67 -21.96 9.14
CA TYR A 20 -19.06 -21.76 8.75
C TYR A 20 -19.30 -22.27 7.33
N GLU A 21 -20.56 -22.61 7.02
CA GLU A 21 -20.97 -23.13 5.70
C GLU A 21 -20.86 -22.10 4.58
N MET A 22 -20.90 -20.82 4.93
CA MET A 22 -20.87 -19.71 3.98
C MET A 22 -19.68 -18.80 4.26
N ALA A 23 -18.99 -18.41 3.21
CA ALA A 23 -17.90 -17.44 3.27
C ALA A 23 -18.12 -16.30 2.28
N ALA A 24 -17.83 -15.07 2.73
CA ALA A 24 -17.81 -13.91 1.85
C ALA A 24 -16.40 -13.74 1.26
N CYS A 25 -16.33 -13.60 -0.06
CA CYS A 25 -15.12 -13.25 -0.77
C CYS A 25 -15.35 -11.94 -1.52
N GLY A 26 -14.35 -11.06 -1.50
CA GLY A 26 -14.41 -9.78 -2.18
C GLY A 26 -13.04 -9.44 -2.74
N ASP A 27 -13.04 -8.69 -3.84
CA ASP A 27 -11.81 -8.22 -4.46
C ASP A 27 -11.22 -7.07 -3.62
N ILE A 28 -9.95 -7.21 -3.24
CA ILE A 28 -9.16 -6.19 -2.56
C ILE A 28 -8.24 -5.44 -3.53
N SER A 29 -8.44 -5.60 -4.84
CA SER A 29 -7.68 -4.90 -5.87
C SER A 29 -7.67 -3.41 -5.59
N LYS A 30 -6.46 -2.85 -5.54
CA LYS A 30 -6.19 -1.43 -5.23
C LYS A 30 -6.54 -1.00 -3.80
N MET A 31 -6.74 -1.90 -2.84
CA MET A 31 -6.97 -1.56 -1.42
C MET A 31 -5.93 -0.58 -0.87
N TYR A 32 -4.66 -0.72 -1.28
CA TYR A 32 -3.59 0.17 -0.85
C TYR A 32 -3.80 1.64 -1.24
N HIS A 33 -4.48 1.91 -2.36
CA HIS A 33 -4.82 3.27 -2.78
C HIS A 33 -5.89 3.92 -1.87
N ARG A 34 -6.52 3.16 -0.98
CA ARG A 34 -7.44 3.66 0.04
C ARG A 34 -6.76 3.99 1.38
N VAL A 35 -5.47 3.69 1.52
CA VAL A 35 -4.72 3.95 2.75
C VAL A 35 -3.84 5.18 2.55
N LEU A 36 -4.13 6.24 3.31
CA LEU A 36 -3.34 7.48 3.31
C LEU A 36 -1.99 7.26 4.01
N ILE A 37 -0.95 7.86 3.44
CA ILE A 37 0.38 7.95 4.07
C ILE A 37 0.37 9.18 4.99
N PRO A 38 0.83 9.06 6.25
CA PRO A 38 1.02 10.21 7.13
C PRO A 38 1.87 11.30 6.46
N GLU A 39 1.50 12.58 6.59
CA GLU A 39 2.18 13.69 5.91
C GLU A 39 3.70 13.72 6.16
N ILE A 40 4.11 13.40 7.39
CA ILE A 40 5.53 13.31 7.79
C ILE A 40 6.31 12.26 6.98
N ASP A 41 5.64 11.18 6.57
CA ASP A 41 6.24 10.06 5.86
C ASP A 41 6.11 10.21 4.33
N GLN A 42 5.17 11.01 3.83
CA GLN A 42 4.97 11.20 2.38
C GLN A 42 6.24 11.66 1.65
N HIS A 43 7.09 12.40 2.35
CA HIS A 43 8.32 12.94 1.81
C HIS A 43 9.35 11.90 1.37
N VAL A 44 9.27 10.66 1.83
CA VAL A 44 10.14 9.56 1.36
C VAL A 44 9.69 8.99 0.01
N HIS A 45 8.49 9.37 -0.45
CA HIS A 45 7.88 8.93 -1.71
C HIS A 45 7.87 10.02 -2.79
N ARG A 46 8.81 10.98 -2.73
CA ARG A 46 8.95 12.02 -3.75
C ARG A 46 9.65 11.49 -5.00
N PHE A 47 9.21 11.93 -6.16
CA PHE A 47 9.89 11.66 -7.43
C PHE A 47 9.84 12.88 -8.35
N LEU A 48 10.85 12.96 -9.21
CA LEU A 48 10.96 13.99 -10.23
C LEU A 48 10.43 13.46 -11.57
N TRP A 49 9.67 14.28 -12.28
CA TRP A 49 9.17 13.94 -13.61
C TRP A 49 9.41 15.11 -14.56
N ARG A 50 9.89 14.79 -15.77
CA ARG A 50 10.16 15.80 -16.80
C ARG A 50 9.83 15.34 -18.22
N ASP A 51 9.12 14.22 -18.36
CA ASP A 51 8.69 13.67 -19.66
C ASP A 51 9.81 13.61 -20.73
N LEU A 52 11.02 13.22 -20.30
CA LEU A 52 12.25 13.17 -21.11
C LEU A 52 12.76 14.52 -21.66
N ASP A 53 12.09 15.63 -21.38
CA ASP A 53 12.56 16.97 -21.71
C ASP A 53 13.66 17.40 -20.72
N ILE A 54 14.87 17.61 -21.25
CA ILE A 54 16.05 17.96 -20.45
C ILE A 54 16.20 19.46 -20.21
N GLU A 55 15.56 20.29 -21.04
CA GLU A 55 15.64 21.76 -20.97
C GLU A 55 14.64 22.35 -19.98
N ARG A 56 13.61 21.57 -19.64
CA ARG A 56 12.58 21.96 -18.66
C ARG A 56 13.00 21.59 -17.25
N PRO A 57 12.79 22.46 -16.23
CA PRO A 57 12.89 22.05 -14.84
C PRO A 57 11.91 20.90 -14.54
N PRO A 58 12.31 19.89 -13.73
CA PRO A 58 11.45 18.77 -13.40
C PRO A 58 10.32 19.17 -12.44
N ASP A 59 9.15 18.57 -12.64
CA ASP A 59 8.07 18.63 -11.66
C ASP A 59 8.41 17.72 -10.47
N VAL A 60 7.98 18.15 -9.27
CA VAL A 60 8.09 17.35 -8.05
C VAL A 60 6.72 16.78 -7.72
N TYR A 61 6.62 15.45 -7.67
CA TYR A 61 5.41 14.74 -7.27
C TYR A 61 5.65 13.97 -5.97
N ILE A 62 4.59 13.79 -5.18
CA ILE A 62 4.60 13.05 -3.91
C ILE A 62 3.44 12.06 -3.90
N LYS A 63 3.69 10.79 -3.56
CA LYS A 63 2.59 9.84 -3.32
C LYS A 63 1.96 10.10 -1.95
N THR A 64 0.64 10.24 -1.94
CA THR A 64 -0.16 10.46 -0.73
C THR A 64 -0.84 9.19 -0.22
N VAL A 65 -0.86 8.13 -1.03
CA VAL A 65 -1.48 6.85 -0.73
C VAL A 65 -0.49 5.70 -0.91
N LEU A 66 -0.69 4.62 -0.17
CA LEU A 66 0.16 3.43 -0.29
C LEU A 66 0.04 2.82 -1.70
N THR A 67 1.18 2.44 -2.26
CA THR A 67 1.27 1.72 -3.53
C THR A 67 2.16 0.50 -3.39
N PHE A 68 1.78 -0.63 -4.00
CA PHE A 68 2.65 -1.78 -4.16
C PHE A 68 3.57 -1.58 -5.39
N TRP A 69 4.84 -1.96 -5.23
CA TRP A 69 5.85 -1.99 -6.28
C TRP A 69 5.99 -3.41 -6.83
#